data_AF-A0A9X1V6V3-F1
#
_entry.id   AF-A0A9X1V6V3-F1
#
_cell.length_a   1.000
_cell.length_b   1.000
_cell.length_c   1.000
_cell.angle_alpha   90.00
_cell.angle_beta   90.00
_cell.angle_gamma   90.00
#
_symmetry.space_group_name_H-M   'P 1'
#
loop_
_entity.id
_entity.type
_entity.pdbx_description
1 polymer ?
#
loop_
_entity_poly.entity_id
_entity_poly.type
_entity_poly.pdbx_seq_one_letter_code
_entity_poly.pdbx_strand_id
1 'polypeptide(L)'
;MSLFDSLKSKTSQSVSKALSNTEKALKKAELNRQITKSNEELEALCLQFGQMVYHAGVAAEAEVRHFLESAQAIESTVVDYQEKIKELDEVPEHEHESLATKSLCAQCGADILPTQKFCANCGAMLQSDLQAE
;
A
#
# COMPACT_ATOMS: atom_id res chain seq x y z
N MET A 1 -14.69 1.43 -21.64
CA MET A 1 -16.03 1.31 -21.03
C MET A 1 -15.85 0.46 -19.79
N SER A 2 -16.11 1.03 -18.61
CA SER A 2 -15.60 0.50 -17.35
C SER A 2 -16.45 -0.67 -16.83
N LEU A 3 -15.82 -1.75 -16.40
CA LEU A 3 -16.47 -2.86 -15.68
C LEU A 3 -17.11 -2.39 -14.35
N PHE A 4 -16.75 -1.19 -13.91
CA PHE A 4 -17.18 -0.54 -12.67
C PHE A 4 -18.61 0.02 -12.76
N ASP A 5 -19.03 0.49 -13.95
CA ASP A 5 -20.32 1.20 -14.12
C ASP A 5 -21.55 0.29 -13.91
N SER A 6 -21.40 -1.02 -14.14
CA SER A 6 -22.49 -1.98 -13.91
C SER A 6 -22.55 -2.51 -12.47
N LEU A 7 -21.53 -2.25 -11.66
CA LEU A 7 -21.44 -2.76 -10.28
C LEU A 7 -21.89 -1.73 -9.23
N LYS A 8 -21.91 -0.45 -9.61
CA LYS A 8 -22.22 0.70 -8.73
C LYS A 8 -23.68 0.76 -8.26
N SER A 9 -24.59 0.02 -8.89
CA SER A 9 -26.04 0.12 -8.59
C SER A 9 -26.54 -0.81 -7.49
N LYS A 10 -25.70 -1.68 -6.92
CA LYS A 10 -26.05 -2.54 -5.77
C LYS A 10 -24.82 -2.81 -4.92
N THR A 11 -24.63 -2.12 -3.79
CA THR A 11 -23.42 -2.34 -2.97
C THR A 11 -23.65 -2.08 -1.48
N SER A 12 -23.51 -3.13 -0.67
CA SER A 12 -23.33 -3.07 0.79
C SER A 12 -21.86 -2.76 1.12
N GLN A 13 -21.62 -2.10 2.26
CA GLN A 13 -20.29 -1.66 2.75
C GLN A 13 -19.18 -2.73 2.70
N SER A 14 -19.50 -4.01 2.71
CA SER A 14 -18.51 -5.11 2.65
C SER A 14 -17.90 -5.29 1.24
N VAL A 15 -18.58 -4.84 0.19
CA VAL A 15 -18.08 -4.95 -1.19
C VAL A 15 -17.11 -3.81 -1.54
N SER A 16 -17.25 -2.62 -0.93
CA SER A 16 -16.37 -1.47 -1.21
C SER A 16 -14.93 -1.68 -0.71
N LYS A 17 -14.74 -2.31 0.46
CA LYS A 17 -13.40 -2.65 0.98
C LYS A 17 -12.67 -3.67 0.10
N ALA A 18 -13.38 -4.71 -0.37
CA ALA A 18 -12.81 -5.73 -1.26
C ALA A 18 -12.35 -5.16 -2.62
N LEU A 19 -13.09 -4.18 -3.16
CA LEU A 19 -12.71 -3.49 -4.40
C LEU A 19 -11.45 -2.63 -4.21
N SER A 20 -11.38 -1.83 -3.14
CA SER A 20 -10.23 -0.95 -2.88
C SER A 20 -8.90 -1.68 -2.70
N ASN A 21 -8.91 -2.86 -2.06
CA ASN A 21 -7.72 -3.68 -1.89
C ASN A 21 -7.27 -4.35 -3.20
N THR A 22 -8.23 -4.72 -4.05
CA THR A 22 -7.93 -5.26 -5.39
C THR A 22 -7.27 -4.21 -6.27
N GLU A 23 -7.75 -2.95 -6.23
CA GLU A 23 -7.15 -1.84 -6.97
C GLU A 23 -5.71 -1.54 -6.52
N LYS A 24 -5.45 -1.55 -5.20
CA LYS A 24 -4.09 -1.40 -4.66
C LYS A 24 -3.17 -2.53 -5.13
N ALA A 25 -3.64 -3.77 -5.08
CA ALA A 25 -2.87 -4.92 -5.55
C ALA A 25 -2.52 -4.82 -7.04
N LEU A 26 -3.45 -4.38 -7.89
CA LEU A 26 -3.20 -4.15 -9.32
C LEU A 26 -2.18 -3.02 -9.55
N LYS A 27 -2.30 -1.90 -8.85
CA LYS A 27 -1.32 -0.79 -8.93
C LYS A 27 0.08 -1.25 -8.51
N LYS A 28 0.18 -2.02 -7.42
CA LYS A 28 1.45 -2.58 -6.95
C LYS A 28 2.04 -3.57 -7.95
N ALA A 29 1.23 -4.44 -8.55
CA ALA A 29 1.69 -5.37 -9.58
C ALA A 29 2.23 -4.62 -10.82
N GLU A 30 1.56 -3.55 -11.24
CA GLU A 30 2.01 -2.72 -12.36
C GLU A 30 3.32 -1.98 -12.05
N LEU A 31 3.44 -1.37 -10.86
CA LEU A 31 4.68 -0.71 -10.43
C LEU A 31 5.85 -1.70 -10.34
N ASN A 32 5.63 -2.90 -9.80
CA ASN A 32 6.66 -3.94 -9.76
C ASN A 32 7.09 -4.38 -11.16
N ARG A 33 6.15 -4.51 -12.10
CA ARG A 33 6.46 -4.80 -13.51
C ARG A 33 7.32 -3.71 -14.13
N GLN A 34 7.03 -2.44 -13.84
CA GLN A 34 7.84 -1.31 -14.31
C GLN A 34 9.24 -1.32 -13.69
N ILE A 35 9.38 -1.63 -12.40
CA ILE A 35 10.69 -1.81 -11.75
C ILE A 35 11.51 -2.92 -12.42
N THR A 36 10.90 -4.09 -12.67
CA THR A 36 11.59 -5.19 -13.38
C THR A 36 12.10 -4.72 -14.73
N LYS A 37 11.26 -4.04 -15.52
CA LYS A 37 11.66 -3.50 -16.83
C LYS A 37 12.80 -2.49 -16.72
N SER A 38 12.73 -1.56 -15.77
CA SER A 38 13.78 -0.57 -15.55
C SER A 38 15.11 -1.21 -15.12
N ASN A 39 15.07 -2.27 -14.31
CA ASN A 39 16.27 -3.02 -13.94
C ASN A 39 16.87 -3.75 -15.15
N GLU A 40 16.05 -4.39 -15.98
CA GLU A 40 16.51 -5.01 -17.24
C GLU A 40 17.14 -3.96 -18.18
N GLU A 41 16.56 -2.76 -18.26
CA GLU A 41 17.11 -1.64 -19.03
C GLU A 41 18.46 -1.16 -18.47
N LEU A 42 18.61 -1.09 -17.14
CA LEU A 42 19.87 -0.72 -16.49
C LEU A 42 20.97 -1.76 -16.74
N GLU A 43 20.63 -3.05 -16.67
CA GLU A 43 21.56 -4.14 -16.99
C GLU A 43 22.00 -4.09 -18.45
N ALA A 44 21.06 -3.87 -19.38
CA ALA A 44 21.36 -3.70 -20.80
C ALA A 44 22.25 -2.48 -21.05
N LEU A 45 21.99 -1.36 -20.36
CA LEU A 45 22.81 -0.16 -20.45
C LEU A 45 24.24 -0.39 -19.94
N CYS A 46 24.40 -1.09 -18.81
CA CYS A 46 25.71 -1.47 -18.27
C CYS A 46 26.48 -2.38 -19.24
N LEU A 47 25.79 -3.32 -19.88
CA LEU A 47 26.40 -4.19 -20.88
C LEU A 47 26.86 -3.39 -22.11
N GLN A 48 26.03 -2.49 -22.63
CA GLN A 48 26.37 -1.62 -23.75
C GLN A 48 27.56 -0.71 -23.41
N PHE A 49 27.58 -0.16 -22.20
CA PHE A 49 28.71 0.63 -21.71
C PHE A 49 30.01 -0.19 -21.69
N GLY A 50 29.95 -1.39 -21.11
CA GLY A 50 31.09 -2.31 -21.07
C GLY A 50 31.59 -2.69 -22.46
N GLN A 51 30.68 -2.95 -23.41
CA GLN A 51 31.02 -3.22 -24.81
C GLN A 51 31.72 -2.03 -25.45
N MET A 52 31.21 -0.81 -25.27
CA MET A 52 31.85 0.40 -25.80
C MET A 52 33.29 0.54 -25.27
N VAL A 53 33.48 0.44 -23.95
CA VAL A 53 34.82 0.54 -23.34
C VAL A 53 35.74 -0.58 -23.83
N TYR A 54 35.25 -1.82 -23.93
CA TYR A 54 36.04 -2.95 -24.40
C TYR A 54 36.56 -2.77 -25.82
N HIS A 55 35.70 -2.27 -26.74
CA HIS A 55 36.08 -2.10 -28.15
C HIS A 55 36.88 -0.81 -28.39
N ALA A 56 36.55 0.29 -27.69
CA ALA A 56 37.25 1.56 -27.83
C ALA A 56 38.56 1.62 -27.04
N GLY A 57 38.76 0.73 -26.07
CA GLY A 57 39.88 0.72 -25.12
C GLY A 57 39.74 1.81 -24.04
N VAL A 58 39.47 3.05 -24.44
CA VAL A 58 39.13 4.17 -23.55
C VAL A 58 37.92 4.88 -24.13
N ALA A 59 36.87 5.05 -23.34
CA ALA A 59 35.71 5.84 -23.73
C ALA A 59 35.97 7.34 -23.52
N ALA A 60 35.46 8.18 -24.43
CA ALA A 60 35.54 9.62 -24.26
C ALA A 60 34.67 10.07 -23.08
N GLU A 61 35.10 11.12 -22.36
CA GLU A 61 34.38 11.59 -21.17
C GLU A 61 32.90 11.94 -21.45
N ALA A 62 32.62 12.52 -22.63
CA ALA A 62 31.26 12.83 -23.06
C ALA A 62 30.39 11.58 -23.24
N GLU A 63 30.98 10.49 -23.76
CA GLU A 63 30.29 9.21 -23.95
C GLU A 63 30.00 8.57 -22.58
N VAL A 64 30.99 8.56 -21.68
CA VAL A 64 30.82 8.08 -20.30
C VAL A 64 29.70 8.86 -19.59
N ARG A 65 29.69 10.19 -19.74
CA ARG A 65 28.68 11.06 -19.11
C ARG A 65 27.26 10.68 -19.53
N HIS A 66 27.03 10.45 -20.83
CA HIS A 66 25.72 10.04 -21.33
C HIS A 66 25.22 8.74 -20.67
N PHE A 67 26.10 7.74 -20.53
CA PHE A 67 25.75 6.49 -19.87
C PHE A 67 25.44 6.68 -18.38
N LEU A 68 26.21 7.51 -17.68
CA LEU A 68 25.97 7.82 -16.26
C LEU A 68 24.65 8.55 -16.06
N GLU A 69 24.35 9.55 -16.88
CA GLU A 69 23.08 10.29 -16.82
C GLU A 69 21.88 9.36 -17.08
N SER A 70 22.01 8.45 -18.06
CA SER A 70 21.00 7.46 -18.37
C SER A 70 20.79 6.47 -17.22
N ALA A 71 21.88 5.96 -16.62
CA ALA A 71 21.81 5.06 -15.47
C ALA A 71 21.15 5.75 -14.27
N GLN A 72 21.56 6.97 -13.96
CA GLN A 72 20.99 7.76 -12.86
C GLN A 72 19.50 8.03 -13.05
N ALA A 73 19.04 8.30 -14.28
CA ALA A 73 17.63 8.49 -14.57
C ALA A 73 16.80 7.23 -14.34
N ILE A 74 17.33 6.06 -14.74
CA ILE A 74 16.67 4.76 -14.51
C ILE A 74 16.63 4.45 -13.01
N GLU A 75 17.74 4.64 -12.30
CA GLU A 75 17.82 4.43 -10.84
C GLU A 75 16.84 5.32 -10.08
N SER A 76 16.76 6.61 -10.43
CA SER A 76 15.78 7.53 -9.85
C SER A 76 14.35 7.06 -10.09
N THR A 77 14.05 6.57 -11.30
CA THR A 77 12.73 6.04 -11.64
C THR A 77 12.37 4.81 -10.79
N VAL A 78 13.34 3.91 -10.56
CA VAL A 78 13.15 2.74 -9.69
C VAL A 78 12.87 3.16 -8.24
N VAL A 79 13.62 4.14 -7.72
CA VAL A 79 13.39 4.70 -6.38
C VAL A 79 11.98 5.28 -6.27
N ASP A 80 11.54 6.08 -7.25
CA ASP A 80 10.19 6.67 -7.26
C ASP A 80 9.09 5.60 -7.24
N TYR A 81 9.26 4.51 -8.00
CA TYR A 81 8.30 3.40 -7.99
C TYR A 81 8.31 2.64 -6.66
N GLN A 82 9.48 2.46 -6.04
CA GLN A 82 9.60 1.85 -4.72
C GLN A 82 8.92 2.71 -3.64
N GLU A 83 9.06 4.03 -3.70
CA GLU A 83 8.36 4.95 -2.80
C GLU A 83 6.84 4.87 -2.97
N LYS A 84 6.34 4.90 -4.21
CA LYS A 84 4.90 4.72 -4.50
C LYS A 84 4.36 3.38 -3.99
N ILE A 85 5.16 2.32 -4.03
CA ILE A 85 4.77 1.02 -3.45
C ILE A 85 4.68 1.12 -1.91
N LYS A 86 5.63 1.78 -1.25
CA LYS A 86 5.58 2.00 0.20
C LYS A 86 4.35 2.80 0.60
N GLU A 87 4.02 3.88 -0.12
CA GLU A 87 2.81 4.66 0.11
C GLU A 87 1.52 3.84 -0.04
N LEU A 88 1.48 2.88 -0.98
CA LEU A 88 0.33 1.98 -1.15
C LEU A 88 0.19 0.96 -0.01
N ASP A 89 1.31 0.55 0.59
CA ASP A 89 1.37 -0.36 1.74
C ASP A 89 1.07 0.37 3.07
N GLU A 90 1.43 1.64 3.18
CA GLU A 90 1.11 2.54 4.29
C GLU A 90 -0.36 3.01 4.20
N VAL A 91 -1.28 2.10 4.49
CA VAL A 91 -2.67 2.46 4.76
C VAL A 91 -2.76 2.87 6.23
N PRO A 92 -3.05 4.13 6.58
CA PRO A 92 -3.55 4.40 7.92
C PRO A 92 -4.87 3.64 8.06
N GLU A 93 -4.92 2.63 8.93
CA GLU A 93 -6.11 1.83 9.24
C GLU A 93 -7.27 2.65 9.87
N HIS A 94 -7.21 3.98 9.85
CA HIS A 94 -8.13 4.85 10.54
C HIS A 94 -8.90 5.77 9.58
N GLU A 95 -9.87 5.19 8.89
CA GLU A 95 -11.08 5.92 8.52
C GLU A 95 -12.26 5.33 9.30
N HIS A 96 -12.43 5.90 10.50
CA HIS A 96 -13.64 6.00 11.33
C HIS A 96 -14.63 4.81 11.36
N GLU A 97 -14.65 4.08 12.49
CA GLU A 97 -15.92 3.78 13.14
C GLU A 97 -15.83 3.80 14.68
N SER A 98 -16.47 4.83 15.22
CA SER A 98 -16.90 5.06 16.61
C SER A 98 -15.84 5.40 17.66
N LEU A 99 -15.96 6.64 18.17
CA LEU A 99 -15.75 7.01 19.55
C LEU A 99 -16.72 6.20 20.47
N ALA A 100 -16.64 4.87 20.44
CA ALA A 100 -17.18 4.07 21.52
C ALA A 100 -16.16 4.18 22.65
N THR A 101 -16.49 4.96 23.68
CA THR A 101 -15.80 4.94 24.96
C THR A 101 -15.66 3.49 25.41
N LYS A 102 -14.48 2.89 25.21
CA LYS A 102 -14.15 1.56 25.72
C LYS A 102 -14.22 1.67 27.23
N SER A 103 -15.22 1.02 27.83
CA SER A 103 -15.29 0.84 29.27
C SER A 103 -14.61 -0.48 29.63
N LEU A 104 -14.17 -0.61 30.88
CA LEU A 104 -13.59 -1.85 31.40
C LEU A 104 -14.63 -2.57 32.25
N CYS A 105 -14.65 -3.90 32.18
CA CYS A 105 -15.50 -4.73 33.01
C CYS A 105 -15.08 -4.59 34.48
N ALA A 106 -16.01 -4.19 35.35
CA ALA A 106 -15.75 -4.04 36.78
C ALA A 106 -15.41 -5.35 37.52
N GLN A 107 -15.69 -6.52 36.91
CA GLN A 107 -15.43 -7.83 37.52
C GLN A 107 -14.09 -8.46 37.09
N CYS A 108 -13.67 -8.29 35.83
CA CYS A 108 -12.45 -8.94 35.33
C CYS A 108 -11.47 -8.00 34.62
N GLY A 109 -11.81 -6.72 34.45
CA GLY A 109 -10.97 -5.73 33.78
C GLY A 109 -10.92 -5.85 32.25
N ALA A 110 -11.68 -6.74 31.63
CA ALA A 110 -11.72 -6.87 30.17
C ALA A 110 -12.42 -5.68 29.49
N ASP A 111 -11.97 -5.32 28.29
CA ASP A 111 -12.60 -4.29 27.46
C ASP A 111 -14.04 -4.67 27.11
N ILE A 112 -14.97 -3.74 27.28
CA ILE A 112 -16.39 -3.90 26.96
C ILE A 112 -16.84 -2.79 26.01
N LEU A 113 -17.69 -3.17 25.06
CA LEU A 113 -18.35 -2.22 24.18
C LEU A 113 -19.62 -1.68 24.85
N PRO A 114 -20.00 -0.40 24.61
CA PRO A 114 -21.14 0.24 25.27
C PRO A 114 -22.50 -0.41 24.96
N THR A 115 -22.58 -1.27 23.93
CA THR A 115 -23.81 -1.98 23.53
C THR A 115 -23.93 -3.40 24.11
N GLN A 116 -22.91 -3.88 24.84
CA GLN A 116 -22.89 -5.25 25.38
C GLN A 116 -23.63 -5.33 26.73
N LYS A 117 -24.59 -6.26 26.84
CA LYS A 117 -25.33 -6.53 28.10
C LYS A 117 -24.56 -7.43 29.08
N PHE A 118 -23.58 -8.18 28.57
CA PHE A 118 -22.76 -9.12 29.34
C PHE A 118 -21.31 -9.02 28.88
N CYS A 119 -20.37 -9.22 29.80
CA CYS A 119 -18.95 -9.27 29.47
C CYS A 119 -18.62 -10.57 28.72
N ALA A 120 -18.02 -10.46 27.53
CA ALA A 120 -17.63 -11.61 26.72
C ALA A 120 -16.53 -12.47 27.36
N ASN A 121 -15.77 -11.93 28.32
CA ASN A 121 -14.66 -12.63 28.96
C ASN A 121 -15.08 -13.41 30.22
N CYS A 122 -15.95 -12.84 31.06
CA CYS A 122 -16.31 -13.45 32.35
C CYS A 122 -17.81 -13.71 32.54
N GLY A 123 -18.66 -13.29 31.59
CA GLY A 123 -20.11 -13.47 31.67
C GLY A 123 -20.83 -12.53 32.65
N ALA A 124 -20.11 -11.62 33.32
CA ALA A 124 -20.71 -10.66 34.24
C ALA A 124 -21.72 -9.75 33.52
N MET A 125 -22.87 -9.53 34.16
CA MET A 125 -23.92 -8.64 33.64
C MET A 125 -23.48 -7.19 33.77
N LEU A 126 -23.47 -6.47 32.65
CA LEU A 126 -23.09 -5.06 32.60
C LEU A 126 -24.40 -4.27 32.77
N GLN A 127 -24.60 -3.67 33.94
CA GLN A 127 -25.86 -2.97 34.25
C GLN A 127 -26.11 -1.84 33.24
N SER A 128 -27.18 -1.97 32.47
CA SER A 128 -27.69 -0.94 31.58
C SER A 128 -28.75 -0.13 32.32
N ASP A 129 -28.35 0.91 33.03
CA ASP A 129 -29.31 1.91 33.53
C ASP A 129 -29.44 3.03 32.50
N LEU A 130 -30.50 2.90 31.70
CA LEU A 130 -31.19 4.02 31.05
C LEU A 130 -31.62 5.03 32.12
N GLN A 131 -31.18 6.28 32.02
CA GLN A 131 -31.87 7.49 32.53
C GLN A 131 -31.44 8.68 31.64
N ALA A 132 -32.29 9.58 31.13
CA ALA A 132 -33.66 9.92 31.49
C ALA A 132 -34.38 10.67 30.36
N GLU A 133 -35.72 10.63 30.44
CA GLU A 133 -36.76 11.48 29.81
C GLU A 133 -37.21 11.21 28.37
#